data_AF-A0A2T6DST0-F1
#
_entry.id   AF-A0A2T6DST0-F1
#
_cell.length_a   1.000
_cell.length_b   1.000
_cell.length_c   1.000
_cell.angle_alpha   90.00
_cell.angle_beta   90.00
_cell.angle_gamma   90.00
#
_symmetry.space_group_name_H-M   'P 1'
#
loop_
_entity.id
_entity.type
_entity.pdbx_description
1 polymer ?
#
loop_
_entity_poly.entity_id
_entity_poly.type
_entity_poly.pdbx_seq_one_letter_code
_entity_poly.pdbx_strand_id
1 'polypeptide(L)'
;MTLFLLVLLVALSFEYINGFHDTANSIATVVSTKVLTPRQAIVLATVTNMIGAVFVGTTVAKTIGSGLVDTSVVSMYTVLAALIGAIIWNLLTWWLGLPSSSSHALIGGLCGAAIASSHGNWAVLKWDTGLWPKVVMPMIASPVVGFIVSAIVMFTLYVLLRNRRPRTVNRTFGILQLFSAGWMGLSHGTNDAQKTMGIITLALFTGTQSGIFKNAPEWLGFLNTPTMDVHRWVIFTCGLTMAAGTAAGGWRIIKTMGHKMVRLQPIHGFAAETTAAMIIQTASHVGVPLSTTHVISTTIMGVGATKRLSAVSWGIVGKIVWAWVLTLPVTGTLGWLLMKLLQATVL
;
A
#
# COMPACT_ATOMS: atom_id res chain seq x y z
N MET A 1 20.00 -3.17 21.29
CA MET A 1 19.13 -1.98 21.31
C MET A 1 19.34 -1.07 20.10
N THR A 2 20.57 -0.61 19.82
CA THR A 2 20.88 0.31 18.70
C THR A 2 20.37 -0.16 17.34
N LEU A 3 20.60 -1.43 16.98
CA LEU A 3 20.13 -2.00 15.71
C LEU A 3 18.59 -2.00 15.60
N PHE A 4 17.89 -2.28 16.69
CA PHE A 4 16.43 -2.23 16.71
C PHE A 4 15.93 -0.79 16.48
N LEU A 5 16.52 0.20 17.15
CA LEU A 5 16.14 1.61 16.95
C LEU A 5 16.39 2.06 15.51
N LEU A 6 17.46 1.58 14.87
CA LEU A 6 17.72 1.82 13.46
C LEU A 6 16.63 1.18 12.57
N VAL A 7 16.29 -0.09 12.80
CA VAL A 7 15.21 -0.78 12.07
C VAL A 7 13.88 -0.04 12.24
N LEU A 8 13.55 0.39 13.45
CA LEU A 8 12.35 1.16 13.74
C LEU A 8 12.34 2.48 12.97
N LEU A 9 13.44 3.22 12.97
CA LEU A 9 13.57 4.47 12.21
C LEU A 9 13.39 4.25 10.71
N VAL A 10 14.01 3.19 10.16
CA VAL A 10 13.89 2.85 8.74
C VAL A 10 12.48 2.39 8.40
N ALA A 11 11.80 1.65 9.27
CA ALA A 11 10.40 1.25 9.10
C ALA A 11 9.47 2.47 9.07
N LEU A 12 9.66 3.42 10.00
CA LEU A 12 8.90 4.67 9.99
C LEU A 12 9.22 5.54 8.76
N SER A 13 10.47 5.55 8.31
CA SER A 13 10.86 6.22 7.07
C SER A 13 10.16 5.59 5.85
N PHE A 14 10.09 4.26 5.80
CA PHE A 14 9.33 3.53 4.78
C PHE A 14 7.84 3.89 4.84
N GLU A 15 7.22 3.94 6.02
CA GLU A 15 5.80 4.32 6.17
C GLU A 15 5.53 5.76 5.72
N TYR A 16 6.43 6.68 6.07
CA TYR A 16 6.34 8.07 5.60
C TYR A 16 6.43 8.14 4.08
N ILE A 17 7.39 7.41 3.50
CA ILE A 17 7.54 7.29 2.05
C ILE A 17 6.29 6.71 1.42
N ASN A 18 5.73 5.66 2.02
CA ASN A 18 4.50 5.04 1.57
C ASN A 18 3.35 6.04 1.55
N GLY A 19 3.15 6.78 2.64
CA GLY A 19 2.09 7.77 2.75
C GLY A 19 2.12 8.81 1.64
N PHE A 20 3.31 9.35 1.32
CA PHE A 20 3.44 10.38 0.28
C PHE A 20 3.38 9.78 -1.13
N HIS A 21 3.96 8.60 -1.33
CA HIS A 21 3.97 7.87 -2.61
C HIS A 21 2.53 7.52 -3.02
N ASP A 22 1.76 6.97 -2.10
CA ASP A 22 0.41 6.45 -2.36
C ASP A 22 -0.69 7.47 -2.05
N THR A 23 -0.35 8.71 -1.68
CA THR A 23 -1.31 9.83 -1.60
C THR A 23 -2.13 9.94 -2.89
N ALA A 24 -1.49 9.69 -4.05
CA ALA A 24 -2.13 9.73 -5.34
C ALA A 24 -3.34 8.79 -5.46
N ASN A 25 -3.35 7.66 -4.74
CA ASN A 25 -4.42 6.68 -4.78
C ASN A 25 -5.74 7.22 -4.20
N SER A 26 -5.65 8.13 -3.22
CA SER A 26 -6.83 8.70 -2.56
C SER A 26 -7.25 10.06 -3.11
N ILE A 27 -6.35 10.82 -3.76
CA ILE A 27 -6.63 12.20 -4.19
C ILE A 27 -6.64 12.46 -5.68
N ALA A 28 -6.02 11.61 -6.51
CA ALA A 28 -5.83 11.94 -7.93
C ALA A 28 -7.16 12.12 -8.67
N THR A 29 -8.15 11.29 -8.35
CA THR A 29 -9.49 11.31 -8.93
C THR A 29 -10.26 12.58 -8.56
N VAL A 30 -10.41 12.90 -7.28
CA VAL A 30 -11.18 14.07 -6.78
C VAL A 30 -10.56 15.41 -7.18
N VAL A 31 -9.22 15.44 -7.33
CA VAL A 31 -8.51 16.62 -7.86
C VAL A 31 -8.69 16.73 -9.37
N SER A 32 -8.62 15.62 -10.12
CA SER A 32 -8.81 15.64 -11.59
C SER A 32 -10.22 16.04 -12.01
N THR A 33 -11.24 15.65 -11.23
CA THR A 33 -12.65 16.01 -11.46
C THR A 33 -12.97 17.43 -11.00
N LYS A 34 -12.00 18.11 -10.35
CA LYS A 34 -12.12 19.47 -9.80
C LYS A 34 -13.21 19.61 -8.74
N VAL A 35 -13.56 18.52 -8.06
CA VAL A 35 -14.49 18.56 -6.91
C VAL A 35 -13.81 19.19 -5.70
N LEU A 36 -12.53 18.89 -5.49
CA LEU A 36 -11.71 19.50 -4.45
C LEU A 36 -10.48 20.18 -5.04
N THR A 37 -10.04 21.25 -4.40
CA THR A 37 -8.70 21.79 -4.63
C THR A 37 -7.64 20.81 -4.10
N PRO A 38 -6.40 20.84 -4.62
CA PRO A 38 -5.38 19.91 -4.17
C PRO A 38 -5.10 19.97 -2.66
N ARG A 39 -5.16 21.16 -2.04
CA ARG A 39 -5.00 21.32 -0.58
C ARG A 39 -6.14 20.66 0.19
N GLN A 40 -7.39 20.85 -0.22
CA GLN A 40 -8.54 20.22 0.44
C GLN A 40 -8.48 18.69 0.32
N ALA A 41 -8.08 18.18 -0.85
CA ALA A 41 -7.96 16.75 -1.08
C ALA A 41 -6.86 16.12 -0.18
N ILE A 42 -5.72 16.79 -0.01
CA ILE A 42 -4.67 16.36 0.93
C ILE A 42 -5.20 16.30 2.36
N VAL A 43 -5.93 17.33 2.83
CA VAL A 43 -6.49 17.35 4.18
C VAL A 43 -7.47 16.19 4.38
N LEU A 44 -8.39 15.99 3.43
CA LEU A 44 -9.34 14.87 3.47
C LEU A 44 -8.62 13.52 3.52
N ALA A 45 -7.66 13.29 2.62
CA ALA A 45 -6.89 12.06 2.57
C ALA A 45 -6.08 11.83 3.85
N THR A 46 -5.44 12.86 4.39
CA THR A 46 -4.65 12.77 5.62
C THR A 46 -5.51 12.33 6.81
N VAL A 47 -6.66 12.98 7.00
CA VAL A 47 -7.58 12.66 8.11
C VAL A 47 -8.17 11.26 7.95
N THR A 48 -8.65 10.93 6.74
CA THR A 48 -9.29 9.63 6.49
C THR A 48 -8.29 8.47 6.53
N ASN A 49 -7.08 8.66 5.98
CA ASN A 49 -5.97 7.71 6.10
C ASN A 49 -5.64 7.44 7.58
N MET A 50 -5.53 8.49 8.40
CA MET A 50 -5.25 8.36 9.83
C MET A 50 -6.35 7.59 10.56
N ILE A 51 -7.62 7.93 10.31
CA ILE A 51 -8.77 7.22 10.90
C ILE A 51 -8.76 5.74 10.48
N GLY A 52 -8.56 5.48 9.19
CA GLY A 52 -8.48 4.13 8.63
C GLY A 52 -7.38 3.29 9.25
N ALA A 53 -6.21 3.89 9.49
CA ALA A 53 -5.06 3.24 10.11
C ALA A 53 -5.30 2.89 11.58
N VAL A 54 -5.93 3.79 12.35
CA VAL A 54 -6.02 3.67 13.80
C VAL A 54 -7.21 2.80 14.25
N PHE A 55 -8.34 2.86 13.54
CA PHE A 55 -9.61 2.35 14.08
C PHE A 55 -10.16 1.08 13.42
N VAL A 56 -9.59 0.60 12.30
CA VAL A 56 -10.27 -0.39 11.44
C VAL A 56 -9.72 -1.83 11.56
N GLY A 57 -8.55 -2.04 12.17
CA GLY A 57 -8.07 -3.39 12.56
C GLY A 57 -6.57 -3.64 12.34
N THR A 58 -6.14 -4.88 12.59
CA THR A 58 -4.71 -5.30 12.52
C THR A 58 -4.50 -6.65 11.80
N THR A 59 -5.52 -7.15 11.11
CA THR A 59 -5.48 -8.46 10.44
C THR A 59 -4.42 -8.55 9.33
N VAL A 60 -4.25 -7.50 8.53
CA VAL A 60 -3.22 -7.43 7.48
C VAL A 60 -1.83 -7.42 8.10
N ALA A 61 -1.65 -6.73 9.23
CA ALA A 61 -0.39 -6.69 9.95
C ALA A 61 0.05 -8.08 10.42
N LYS A 62 -0.89 -8.91 10.89
CA LYS A 62 -0.63 -10.31 11.26
C LYS A 62 -0.14 -11.14 10.07
N THR A 63 -0.74 -10.96 8.90
CA THR A 63 -0.33 -11.61 7.65
C THR A 63 1.08 -11.19 7.23
N ILE A 64 1.41 -9.90 7.26
CA ILE A 64 2.76 -9.41 6.92
C ILE A 64 3.79 -9.88 7.93
N GLY A 65 3.48 -9.84 9.23
CA GLY A 65 4.43 -10.16 10.28
C GLY A 65 4.83 -11.64 10.35
N SER A 66 3.92 -12.57 10.05
CA SER A 66 4.18 -14.02 10.27
C SER A 66 3.76 -14.94 9.13
N GLY A 67 2.97 -14.44 8.18
CA GLY A 67 2.33 -15.25 7.16
C GLY A 67 3.17 -15.52 5.92
N LEU A 68 4.22 -14.73 5.65
CA LEU A 68 4.93 -14.76 4.37
C LEU A 68 6.23 -15.55 4.37
N VAL A 69 7.00 -15.45 5.45
CA VAL A 69 8.32 -16.09 5.60
C VAL A 69 8.39 -16.82 6.94
N ASP A 70 9.28 -17.80 7.03
CA ASP A 70 9.62 -18.42 8.32
C ASP A 70 10.32 -17.38 9.22
N THR A 71 9.72 -17.09 10.36
CA THR A 71 10.23 -16.09 11.32
C THR A 71 11.49 -16.56 12.04
N SER A 72 11.80 -17.87 12.04
CA SER A 72 12.98 -18.43 12.70
C SER A 72 14.30 -17.96 12.10
N VAL A 73 14.29 -17.65 10.79
CA VAL A 73 15.47 -17.16 10.07
C VAL A 73 15.55 -15.63 10.01
N VAL A 74 14.49 -14.93 10.43
CA VAL A 74 14.39 -13.49 10.31
C VAL A 74 15.19 -12.87 11.44
N SER A 75 16.19 -12.09 11.06
CA SER A 75 16.96 -11.25 11.97
C SER A 75 16.64 -9.77 11.77
N MET A 76 17.08 -8.92 12.69
CA MET A 76 16.99 -7.46 12.53
C MET A 76 17.66 -6.98 11.23
N TYR A 77 18.77 -7.60 10.82
CA TYR A 77 19.43 -7.32 9.54
C TYR A 77 18.56 -7.70 8.34
N THR A 78 17.80 -8.79 8.45
CA THR A 78 16.84 -9.23 7.42
C THR A 78 15.77 -8.17 7.19
N VAL A 79 15.17 -7.69 8.28
CA VAL A 79 14.14 -6.63 8.23
C VAL A 79 14.73 -5.32 7.70
N LEU A 80 15.94 -4.96 8.13
CA LEU A 80 16.63 -3.77 7.66
C LEU A 80 16.90 -3.81 6.14
N ALA A 81 17.46 -4.91 5.64
CA ALA A 81 17.74 -5.09 4.22
C ALA A 81 16.46 -5.03 3.37
N ALA A 82 15.40 -5.70 3.84
CA ALA A 82 14.09 -5.69 3.18
C ALA A 82 13.52 -4.27 3.05
N LEU A 83 13.53 -3.49 4.13
CA LEU A 83 13.01 -2.13 4.14
C LEU A 83 13.85 -1.19 3.27
N ILE A 84 15.18 -1.25 3.33
CA ILE A 84 16.05 -0.42 2.50
C ILE A 84 15.82 -0.73 1.01
N GLY A 85 15.74 -2.01 0.63
CA GLY A 85 15.45 -2.40 -0.75
C GLY A 85 14.10 -1.86 -1.24
N ALA A 86 13.06 -1.93 -0.40
CA ALA A 86 11.75 -1.37 -0.71
C ALA A 86 11.76 0.17 -0.80
N ILE A 87 12.48 0.86 0.09
CA ILE A 87 12.65 2.32 0.08
C ILE A 87 13.33 2.78 -1.22
N ILE A 88 14.45 2.14 -1.59
CA ILE A 88 15.19 2.49 -2.82
C ILE A 88 14.27 2.43 -4.03
N TRP A 89 13.49 1.34 -4.15
CA TRP A 89 12.56 1.17 -5.26
C TRP A 89 11.44 2.21 -5.25
N ASN A 90 10.79 2.43 -4.10
CA ASN A 90 9.72 3.42 -3.97
C ASN A 90 10.18 4.85 -4.31
N LEU A 91 11.38 5.24 -3.89
CA LEU A 91 11.94 6.55 -4.22
C LEU A 91 12.28 6.65 -5.72
N LEU A 92 12.80 5.58 -6.32
CA LEU A 92 13.11 5.53 -7.75
C LEU A 92 11.83 5.66 -8.60
N THR A 93 10.79 4.88 -8.30
CA THR A 93 9.52 4.92 -9.04
C THR A 93 8.80 6.25 -8.86
N TRP A 94 8.82 6.82 -7.66
CA TRP A 94 8.33 8.17 -7.42
C TRP A 94 9.09 9.22 -8.22
N TRP A 95 10.42 9.14 -8.28
CA TRP A 95 11.24 10.07 -9.04
C TRP A 95 10.89 10.01 -10.53
N LEU A 96 10.66 8.81 -11.06
CA LEU A 96 10.18 8.57 -12.43
C LEU A 96 8.68 8.89 -12.63
N GLY A 97 7.94 9.17 -11.56
CA GLY A 97 6.49 9.44 -11.61
C GLY A 97 5.65 8.23 -12.01
N LEU A 98 6.16 7.01 -11.75
CA LEU A 98 5.52 5.74 -12.04
C LEU A 98 4.75 5.26 -10.80
N PRO A 99 3.42 5.06 -10.87
CA PRO A 99 2.65 4.50 -9.77
C PRO A 99 3.02 3.02 -9.57
N SER A 100 3.89 2.75 -8.60
CA SER A 100 4.24 1.39 -8.14
C SER A 100 3.51 1.02 -6.86
N SER A 101 3.61 -0.25 -6.45
CA SER A 101 3.03 -0.74 -5.21
C SER A 101 4.08 -0.86 -4.11
N SER A 102 3.98 -0.04 -3.07
CA SER A 102 4.82 -0.16 -1.86
C SER A 102 4.66 -1.52 -1.16
N SER A 103 3.47 -2.12 -1.27
CA SER A 103 3.18 -3.43 -0.67
C SER A 103 4.00 -4.54 -1.31
N HIS A 104 4.03 -4.58 -2.65
CA HIS A 104 4.86 -5.53 -3.38
C HIS A 104 6.35 -5.21 -3.21
N ALA A 105 6.71 -3.93 -3.11
CA ALA A 105 8.08 -3.52 -2.85
C ALA A 105 8.59 -4.11 -1.51
N LEU A 106 7.80 -3.95 -0.44
CA LEU A 106 8.08 -4.49 0.89
C LEU A 106 8.13 -6.01 0.90
N ILE A 107 7.12 -6.68 0.32
CA ILE A 107 7.03 -8.13 0.30
C ILE A 107 8.19 -8.74 -0.50
N GLY A 108 8.51 -8.17 -1.67
CA GLY A 108 9.66 -8.60 -2.46
C GLY A 108 10.96 -8.46 -1.68
N GLY A 109 11.20 -7.29 -1.08
CA GLY A 109 12.36 -7.04 -0.21
C GLY A 109 12.48 -8.04 0.93
N LEU A 110 11.37 -8.35 1.61
CA LEU A 110 11.32 -9.33 2.69
C LEU A 110 11.65 -10.74 2.22
N CYS A 111 11.06 -11.18 1.10
CA CYS A 111 11.33 -12.51 0.54
C CYS A 111 12.80 -12.65 0.14
N GLY A 112 13.34 -11.65 -0.57
CA GLY A 112 14.74 -11.65 -1.00
C GLY A 112 15.72 -11.67 0.16
N ALA A 113 15.49 -10.82 1.17
CA ALA A 113 16.30 -10.78 2.38
C ALA A 113 16.21 -12.11 3.16
N ALA A 114 15.02 -12.70 3.30
CA ALA A 114 14.85 -13.98 4.00
C ALA A 114 15.57 -15.16 3.30
N ILE A 115 15.54 -15.19 1.96
CA ILE A 115 16.32 -16.17 1.18
C ILE A 115 17.82 -15.99 1.43
N ALA A 116 18.32 -14.75 1.46
CA ALA A 116 19.73 -14.50 1.77
C ALA A 116 20.10 -14.94 3.20
N SER A 117 19.25 -14.63 4.19
CA SER A 117 19.43 -15.01 5.60
C SER A 117 19.46 -16.53 5.81
N SER A 118 18.71 -17.28 5.00
CA SER A 118 18.66 -18.74 5.03
C SER A 118 19.71 -19.41 4.12
N HIS A 119 20.74 -18.68 3.70
CA HIS A 119 21.81 -19.18 2.83
C HIS A 119 21.33 -19.70 1.47
N GLY A 120 20.26 -19.10 0.92
CA GLY A 120 19.70 -19.46 -0.38
C GLY A 120 18.60 -20.52 -0.33
N ASN A 121 18.13 -20.90 0.87
CA ASN A 121 17.06 -21.88 1.01
C ASN A 121 15.69 -21.27 0.66
N TRP A 122 15.10 -21.72 -0.45
CA TRP A 122 13.78 -21.26 -0.91
C TRP A 122 12.62 -21.76 -0.03
N ALA A 123 12.80 -22.84 0.74
CA ALA A 123 11.77 -23.38 1.63
C ALA A 123 11.39 -22.42 2.78
N VAL A 124 12.19 -21.36 2.97
CA VAL A 124 11.92 -20.29 3.92
C VAL A 124 10.67 -19.47 3.59
N LEU A 125 10.26 -19.49 2.32
CA LEU A 125 9.09 -18.78 1.83
C LEU A 125 7.85 -19.66 2.02
N LYS A 126 6.85 -19.14 2.75
CA LYS A 126 5.58 -19.85 2.98
C LYS A 126 4.71 -19.74 1.74
N TRP A 127 4.97 -20.56 0.72
CA TRP A 127 4.31 -20.44 -0.58
C TRP A 127 2.81 -20.74 -0.51
N ASP A 128 2.44 -21.95 -0.09
CA ASP A 128 1.06 -22.46 -0.19
C ASP A 128 0.08 -21.77 0.75
N THR A 129 0.53 -21.43 1.96
CA THR A 129 -0.30 -20.83 3.02
C THR A 129 -0.20 -19.31 3.06
N GLY A 130 0.89 -18.75 2.54
CA GLY A 130 1.23 -17.33 2.63
C GLY A 130 1.23 -16.65 1.28
N LEU A 131 2.36 -16.72 0.58
CA LEU A 131 2.63 -15.91 -0.62
C LEU A 131 1.60 -16.14 -1.73
N TRP A 132 1.25 -17.39 -2.04
CA TRP A 132 0.29 -17.66 -3.11
C TRP A 132 -1.11 -17.09 -2.81
N PRO A 133 -1.81 -17.49 -1.73
CA PRO A 133 -3.17 -17.03 -1.46
C PRO A 133 -3.26 -15.58 -0.97
N LYS A 134 -2.22 -15.05 -0.33
CA LYS A 134 -2.25 -13.70 0.28
C LYS A 134 -1.56 -12.62 -0.53
N VAL A 135 -0.67 -12.96 -1.47
CA VAL A 135 0.08 -11.97 -2.25
C VAL A 135 -0.12 -12.18 -3.75
N VAL A 136 0.30 -13.33 -4.30
CA VAL A 136 0.36 -13.55 -5.75
C VAL A 136 -1.05 -13.61 -6.37
N MET A 137 -1.95 -14.42 -5.80
CA MET A 137 -3.32 -14.50 -6.31
C MET A 137 -4.03 -13.14 -6.20
N PRO A 138 -4.04 -12.43 -5.06
CA PRO A 138 -4.66 -11.11 -4.96
C PRO A 138 -3.99 -10.04 -5.85
N MET A 139 -2.68 -10.13 -6.06
CA MET A 139 -1.95 -9.21 -6.96
C MET A 139 -2.45 -9.27 -8.40
N ILE A 140 -2.85 -10.45 -8.87
CA ILE A 140 -3.38 -10.67 -10.23
C ILE A 140 -4.90 -10.46 -10.25
N ALA A 141 -5.60 -11.00 -9.26
CA ALA A 141 -7.06 -10.96 -9.20
C ALA A 141 -7.60 -9.55 -8.96
N SER A 142 -6.98 -8.76 -8.08
CA SER A 142 -7.51 -7.44 -7.71
C SER A 142 -7.50 -6.41 -8.85
N PRO A 143 -6.49 -6.32 -9.74
CA PRO A 143 -6.59 -5.58 -10.99
C PRO A 143 -7.78 -5.96 -11.87
N VAL A 144 -7.99 -7.27 -12.06
CA VAL A 144 -9.01 -7.80 -12.96
C VAL A 144 -10.40 -7.51 -12.39
N VAL A 145 -10.61 -7.82 -11.11
CA VAL A 145 -11.84 -7.51 -10.38
C VAL A 145 -12.08 -6.01 -10.36
N GLY A 146 -11.05 -5.20 -10.08
CA GLY A 146 -11.15 -3.73 -10.10
C GLY A 146 -11.62 -3.19 -11.45
N PHE A 147 -11.01 -3.65 -12.54
CA PHE A 147 -11.42 -3.26 -13.89
C PHE A 147 -12.86 -3.67 -14.21
N ILE A 148 -13.22 -4.94 -13.98
CA ILE A 148 -14.53 -5.49 -14.35
C ILE A 148 -15.65 -4.87 -13.49
N VAL A 149 -15.49 -4.86 -12.17
CA VAL A 149 -16.53 -4.35 -11.25
C VAL A 149 -16.76 -2.87 -11.48
N SER A 150 -15.69 -2.09 -11.66
CA SER A 150 -15.84 -0.65 -11.91
C SER A 150 -16.51 -0.36 -13.25
N ALA A 151 -16.26 -1.19 -14.27
CA ALA A 151 -16.95 -1.10 -15.55
C ALA A 151 -18.45 -1.43 -15.42
N ILE A 152 -18.80 -2.47 -14.66
CA ILE A 152 -20.21 -2.83 -14.38
C ILE A 152 -20.91 -1.71 -13.61
N VAL A 153 -20.26 -1.16 -12.57
CA VAL A 153 -20.79 -0.03 -11.80
C VAL A 153 -21.03 1.17 -12.72
N MET A 154 -20.04 1.51 -13.57
CA MET A 154 -20.16 2.64 -14.48
C MET A 154 -21.25 2.43 -15.53
N PHE A 155 -21.35 1.23 -16.11
CA PHE A 155 -22.40 0.87 -17.05
C PHE A 155 -23.79 1.01 -16.42
N THR A 156 -23.95 0.50 -15.20
CA THR A 156 -25.20 0.61 -14.44
C THR A 156 -25.56 2.07 -14.21
N LEU A 157 -24.60 2.91 -13.82
CA LEU A 157 -24.83 4.34 -13.64
C LEU A 157 -25.25 5.03 -14.95
N TYR A 158 -24.64 4.69 -16.09
CA TYR A 158 -25.07 5.22 -17.39
C TYR A 158 -26.51 4.84 -17.74
N VAL A 159 -26.90 3.59 -17.50
CA VAL A 159 -28.28 3.12 -17.75
C VAL A 159 -29.28 3.85 -16.85
N LEU A 160 -29.00 3.95 -15.55
CA LEU A 160 -29.89 4.58 -14.57
C LEU A 160 -30.04 6.10 -14.77
N LEU A 161 -28.98 6.75 -15.26
CA LEU A 161 -28.91 8.21 -15.40
C LEU A 161 -29.10 8.71 -16.83
N ARG A 162 -29.39 7.83 -17.80
CA ARG A 162 -29.53 8.18 -19.22
C ARG A 162 -30.48 9.35 -19.52
N ASN A 163 -31.55 9.47 -18.73
CA ASN A 163 -32.58 10.51 -18.89
C ASN A 163 -32.35 11.75 -17.99
N ARG A 164 -31.25 11.79 -17.23
CA ARG A 164 -30.96 12.88 -16.30
C ARG A 164 -30.09 13.94 -16.97
N ARG A 165 -30.38 15.21 -16.69
CA ARG A 165 -29.63 16.34 -17.23
C ARG A 165 -28.17 16.29 -16.74
N PRO A 166 -27.16 16.49 -17.61
CA PRO A 166 -25.74 16.44 -17.21
C PRO A 166 -25.37 17.38 -16.06
N ARG A 167 -26.01 18.56 -15.99
CA ARG A 167 -25.80 19.52 -14.89
C ARG A 167 -26.21 18.96 -13.53
N THR A 168 -27.33 18.24 -13.46
CA THR A 168 -27.80 17.62 -12.23
C THR A 168 -26.89 16.47 -11.82
N VAL A 169 -26.50 15.62 -12.78
CA VAL A 169 -25.57 14.51 -12.55
C VAL A 169 -24.24 15.04 -12.00
N ASN A 170 -23.62 16.04 -12.64
CA ASN A 170 -22.35 16.59 -12.16
C ASN A 170 -22.45 17.20 -10.76
N ARG A 171 -23.56 17.88 -10.43
CA ARG A 171 -23.77 18.46 -9.09
C ARG A 171 -23.93 17.36 -8.03
N THR A 172 -24.77 16.36 -8.29
CA THR A 172 -25.01 15.26 -7.33
C THR A 172 -23.76 14.43 -7.13
N PHE A 173 -23.11 13.99 -8.21
CA PHE A 173 -21.91 13.19 -8.12
C PHE A 173 -20.69 13.99 -7.63
N GLY A 174 -20.67 15.31 -7.78
CA GLY A 174 -19.67 16.14 -7.10
C GLY A 174 -19.73 16.00 -5.58
N ILE A 175 -20.94 15.97 -5.01
CA ILE A 175 -21.15 15.77 -3.56
C ILE A 175 -20.87 14.32 -3.18
N LEU A 176 -21.40 13.34 -3.93
CA LEU A 176 -21.17 11.93 -3.65
C LEU A 176 -19.68 11.55 -3.75
N GLN A 177 -18.94 12.18 -4.67
CA GLN A 177 -17.51 11.94 -4.81
C GLN A 177 -16.72 12.35 -3.56
N LEU A 178 -17.18 13.36 -2.81
CA LEU A 178 -16.54 13.72 -1.55
C LEU A 178 -16.56 12.54 -0.55
N PHE A 179 -17.69 11.84 -0.47
CA PHE A 179 -17.85 10.68 0.38
C PHE A 179 -17.07 9.46 -0.13
N SER A 180 -17.08 9.20 -1.44
CA SER A 180 -16.29 8.09 -2.01
C SER A 180 -14.79 8.33 -1.89
N ALA A 181 -14.31 9.56 -2.07
CA ALA A 181 -12.90 9.90 -1.88
C ALA A 181 -12.49 9.75 -0.41
N GLY A 182 -13.35 10.15 0.53
CA GLY A 182 -13.13 9.94 1.95
C GLY A 182 -13.11 8.45 2.34
N TRP A 183 -14.01 7.64 1.78
CA TRP A 183 -14.00 6.19 1.98
C TRP A 183 -12.76 5.56 1.35
N MET A 184 -12.37 5.94 0.15
CA MET A 184 -11.13 5.47 -0.47
C MET A 184 -9.91 5.77 0.40
N GLY A 185 -9.81 6.99 0.97
CA GLY A 185 -8.76 7.33 1.93
C GLY A 185 -8.82 6.47 3.20
N LEU A 186 -10.00 6.26 3.76
CA LEU A 186 -10.16 5.38 4.93
C LEU A 186 -9.69 3.95 4.61
N SER A 187 -10.17 3.35 3.53
CA SER A 187 -9.81 1.99 3.12
C SER A 187 -8.33 1.87 2.76
N HIS A 188 -7.76 2.89 2.12
CA HIS A 188 -6.32 2.99 1.90
C HIS A 188 -5.57 2.91 3.23
N GLY A 189 -5.91 3.76 4.20
CA GLY A 189 -5.23 3.77 5.48
C GLY A 189 -5.40 2.48 6.29
N THR A 190 -6.55 1.83 6.16
CA THR A 190 -6.79 0.51 6.77
C THR A 190 -5.88 -0.57 6.22
N ASN A 191 -5.60 -0.61 4.92
CA ASN A 191 -4.76 -1.66 4.35
C ASN A 191 -3.27 -1.34 4.47
N ASP A 192 -2.90 -0.09 4.20
CA ASP A 192 -1.49 0.29 4.00
C ASP A 192 -0.72 0.45 5.31
N ALA A 193 -1.28 1.15 6.30
CA ALA A 193 -0.59 1.35 7.58
C ALA A 193 -0.30 0.01 8.29
N GLN A 194 -1.17 -0.98 8.10
CA GLN A 194 -1.00 -2.31 8.68
C GLN A 194 0.25 -3.04 8.15
N LYS A 195 0.76 -2.68 6.96
CA LYS A 195 1.94 -3.32 6.38
C LYS A 195 3.18 -3.01 7.22
N THR A 196 3.40 -1.74 7.55
CA THR A 196 4.51 -1.36 8.43
C THR A 196 4.26 -1.77 9.88
N MET A 197 3.01 -1.73 10.36
CA MET A 197 2.69 -2.31 11.68
C MET A 197 3.16 -3.76 11.77
N GLY A 198 2.90 -4.58 10.73
CA GLY A 198 3.34 -5.97 10.67
C GLY A 198 4.87 -6.13 10.71
N ILE A 199 5.61 -5.26 10.01
CA ILE A 199 7.07 -5.28 10.00
C ILE A 199 7.67 -4.84 11.33
N ILE A 200 7.14 -3.78 11.94
CA ILE A 200 7.57 -3.33 13.27
C ILE A 200 7.26 -4.40 14.31
N THR A 201 6.08 -5.04 14.26
CA THR A 201 5.74 -6.17 15.12
C THR A 201 6.68 -7.36 14.91
N LEU A 202 7.03 -7.69 13.66
CA LEU A 202 8.03 -8.74 13.37
C LEU A 202 9.40 -8.38 13.95
N ALA A 203 9.84 -7.13 13.83
CA ALA A 203 11.08 -6.67 14.44
C ALA A 203 11.03 -6.77 15.98
N LEU A 204 9.96 -6.30 16.62
CA LEU A 204 9.77 -6.42 18.07
C LEU A 204 9.80 -7.87 18.54
N PHE A 205 9.03 -8.75 17.87
CA PHE A 205 9.00 -10.18 18.19
C PHE A 205 10.39 -10.82 18.06
N THR A 206 11.08 -10.55 16.95
CA THR A 206 12.46 -11.02 16.72
C THR A 206 13.42 -10.49 17.80
N GLY A 207 13.23 -9.25 18.24
CA GLY A 207 14.02 -8.62 19.31
C GLY A 207 13.78 -9.25 20.68
N THR A 208 12.54 -9.63 20.96
CA THR A 208 12.16 -10.34 22.20
C THR A 208 12.74 -11.75 22.21
N GLN A 209 12.60 -12.51 21.13
CA GLN A 209 13.12 -13.88 21.01
C GLN A 209 14.66 -13.92 21.09
N SER A 210 15.35 -12.95 20.48
CA SER A 210 16.81 -12.83 20.57
C SER A 210 17.31 -12.29 21.92
N GLY A 211 16.41 -11.91 22.83
CA GLY A 211 16.76 -11.39 24.15
C GLY A 211 17.34 -9.98 24.17
N ILE A 212 17.23 -9.23 23.06
CA ILE A 212 17.77 -7.86 22.91
C ILE A 212 17.19 -6.89 23.97
N PHE A 213 15.97 -7.16 24.44
CA PHE A 213 15.25 -6.32 25.40
C PHE A 213 15.38 -6.77 26.86
N LYS A 214 16.09 -7.88 27.17
CA LYS A 214 16.21 -8.40 28.56
C LYS A 214 16.85 -7.41 29.54
N ASN A 215 17.82 -6.63 29.06
CA ASN A 215 18.54 -5.64 29.86
C ASN A 215 18.00 -4.21 29.66
N ALA A 216 16.85 -4.06 29.01
CA ALA A 216 16.26 -2.75 28.83
C ALA A 216 15.67 -2.24 30.16
N PRO A 217 15.74 -0.95 30.46
CA PRO A 217 15.03 -0.34 31.59
C PRO A 217 13.53 -0.72 31.60
N GLU A 218 12.92 -0.82 32.77
CA GLU A 218 11.50 -1.23 32.92
C GLU A 218 10.53 -0.36 32.12
N TRP A 219 10.82 0.94 31.96
CA TRP A 219 10.00 1.86 31.17
C TRP A 219 9.99 1.53 29.66
N LEU A 220 10.95 0.75 29.16
CA LEU A 220 10.98 0.19 27.81
C LEU A 220 10.32 -1.20 27.71
N GLY A 221 9.68 -1.68 28.78
CA GLY A 221 9.02 -2.98 28.81
C GLY A 221 7.93 -3.15 27.74
N PHE A 222 7.35 -2.05 27.24
CA PHE A 222 6.36 -2.05 26.14
C PHE A 222 6.93 -2.51 24.78
N LEU A 223 8.26 -2.62 24.66
CA LEU A 223 8.94 -3.19 23.49
C LEU A 223 8.95 -4.72 23.50
N ASN A 224 8.69 -5.35 24.65
CA ASN A 224 8.64 -6.81 24.71
C ASN A 224 7.33 -7.32 24.08
N THR A 225 7.48 -8.09 23.01
CA THR A 225 6.38 -8.65 22.22
C THR A 225 6.56 -10.16 22.15
N PRO A 226 6.10 -10.91 23.17
CA PRO A 226 6.26 -12.37 23.22
C PRO A 226 5.32 -13.10 22.25
N THR A 227 4.18 -12.49 21.90
CA THR A 227 3.22 -12.97 20.91
C THR A 227 3.16 -12.01 19.73
N MET A 228 2.80 -12.50 18.54
CA MET A 228 2.68 -11.69 17.31
C MET A 228 1.40 -10.82 17.28
N ASP A 229 1.21 -10.01 18.32
CA ASP A 229 0.12 -9.05 18.44
C ASP A 229 0.63 -7.62 18.25
N VAL A 230 -0.18 -6.82 17.55
CA VAL A 230 0.19 -5.44 17.22
C VAL A 230 -0.13 -4.54 18.42
N HIS A 231 0.91 -3.97 19.02
CA HIS A 231 0.75 -3.06 20.15
C HIS A 231 0.12 -1.73 19.72
N ARG A 232 -0.69 -1.12 20.60
CA ARG A 232 -1.40 0.14 20.30
C ARG A 232 -0.47 1.27 19.89
N TRP A 233 0.70 1.39 20.51
CA TRP A 233 1.66 2.42 20.15
C TRP A 233 2.14 2.26 18.69
N VAL A 234 2.36 1.02 18.22
CA VAL A 234 2.73 0.75 16.82
C VAL A 234 1.63 1.24 15.89
N ILE A 235 0.36 0.99 16.24
CA ILE A 235 -0.81 1.43 15.47
C ILE A 235 -0.83 2.96 15.35
N PHE A 236 -0.73 3.67 16.49
CA PHE A 236 -0.75 5.13 16.50
C PHE A 236 0.46 5.74 15.79
N THR A 237 1.66 5.22 16.02
CA THR A 237 2.88 5.73 15.39
C THR A 237 2.85 5.51 13.87
N CYS A 238 2.46 4.32 13.38
CA CYS A 238 2.32 4.08 11.95
C CYS A 238 1.23 4.97 11.33
N GLY A 239 0.07 5.09 11.97
CA GLY A 239 -1.02 5.94 11.49
C GLY A 239 -0.62 7.42 11.38
N LEU A 240 0.05 7.96 12.40
CA LEU A 240 0.56 9.34 12.37
C LEU A 240 1.64 9.53 11.30
N THR A 241 2.55 8.56 11.15
CA THR A 241 3.64 8.62 10.17
C THR A 241 3.09 8.57 8.74
N MET A 242 2.12 7.70 8.48
CA MET A 242 1.42 7.62 7.20
C MET A 242 0.66 8.92 6.90
N ALA A 243 -0.03 9.48 7.90
CA ALA A 243 -0.74 10.75 7.75
C ALA A 243 0.23 11.90 7.44
N ALA A 244 1.38 11.95 8.12
CA ALA A 244 2.43 12.93 7.85
C ALA A 244 3.01 12.79 6.43
N GLY A 245 3.25 11.57 5.97
CA GLY A 245 3.62 11.29 4.58
C GLY A 245 2.55 11.75 3.60
N THR A 246 1.28 11.42 3.88
CA THR A 246 0.13 11.83 3.06
C THR A 246 0.04 13.35 2.94
N ALA A 247 0.28 14.06 4.05
CA ALA A 247 0.27 15.52 4.10
C ALA A 247 1.40 16.16 3.27
N ALA A 248 2.55 15.50 3.15
CA ALA A 248 3.66 15.94 2.29
C ALA A 248 3.32 15.86 0.79
N GLY A 249 2.38 14.98 0.43
CA GLY A 249 1.83 14.84 -0.92
C GLY A 249 2.67 13.98 -1.85
N GLY A 250 2.26 13.89 -3.12
CA GLY A 250 2.85 12.94 -4.07
C GLY A 250 2.81 13.45 -5.51
N TRP A 251 3.10 14.75 -5.72
CA TRP A 251 2.72 15.48 -6.94
C TRP A 251 3.17 14.84 -8.25
N ARG A 252 4.33 14.18 -8.26
CA ARG A 252 4.82 13.46 -9.46
C ARG A 252 3.85 12.35 -9.88
N ILE A 253 3.43 11.52 -8.92
CA ILE A 253 2.51 10.39 -9.16
C ILE A 253 1.07 10.89 -9.34
N ILE A 254 0.62 11.88 -8.57
CA ILE A 254 -0.71 12.50 -8.70
C ILE A 254 -0.93 13.01 -10.14
N LYS A 255 0.08 13.66 -10.72
CA LYS A 255 0.01 14.15 -12.11
C LYS A 255 -0.14 13.00 -13.12
N THR A 256 0.54 11.87 -12.91
CA THR A 256 0.44 10.69 -13.78
C THR A 256 -0.94 10.03 -13.66
N MET A 257 -1.41 9.80 -12.43
CA MET A 257 -2.67 9.10 -12.16
C MET A 257 -3.90 9.91 -12.54
N GLY A 258 -3.92 11.21 -12.25
CA GLY A 258 -5.13 12.03 -12.38
C GLY A 258 -5.43 12.57 -13.78
N HIS A 259 -4.39 12.86 -14.59
CA HIS A 259 -4.60 13.56 -15.86
C HIS A 259 -4.16 12.77 -17.10
N LYS A 260 -3.26 11.79 -16.95
CA LYS A 260 -2.66 11.13 -18.10
C LYS A 260 -3.36 9.82 -18.49
N MET A 261 -3.97 9.09 -17.55
CA MET A 261 -4.60 7.80 -17.84
C MET A 261 -6.00 7.92 -18.46
N VAL A 262 -6.92 8.62 -17.79
CA VAL A 262 -8.33 8.79 -18.20
C VAL A 262 -8.79 10.20 -17.81
N ARG A 263 -9.55 10.86 -18.69
CA ARG A 263 -10.20 12.14 -18.34
C ARG A 263 -11.49 11.87 -17.56
N LEU A 264 -11.48 12.20 -16.27
CA LEU A 264 -12.58 11.89 -15.36
C LEU A 264 -13.56 13.06 -15.21
N GLN A 265 -14.82 12.70 -14.93
CA GLN A 265 -15.89 13.59 -14.45
C GLN A 265 -16.32 13.10 -13.06
N PRO A 266 -17.03 13.89 -12.24
CA PRO A 266 -17.36 13.49 -10.87
C PRO A 266 -18.01 12.11 -10.74
N ILE A 267 -18.91 11.76 -11.66
CA ILE A 267 -19.53 10.42 -11.71
C ILE A 267 -18.52 9.29 -11.93
N HIS A 268 -17.51 9.53 -12.77
CA HIS A 268 -16.44 8.56 -13.03
C HIS A 268 -15.54 8.39 -11.80
N GLY A 269 -15.20 9.51 -11.15
CA GLY A 269 -14.40 9.51 -9.92
C GLY A 269 -15.11 8.75 -8.80
N PHE A 270 -16.40 9.04 -8.57
CA PHE A 270 -17.24 8.31 -7.63
C PHE A 270 -17.24 6.80 -7.89
N ALA A 271 -17.53 6.38 -9.13
CA ALA A 271 -17.57 4.96 -9.49
C ALA A 271 -16.23 4.25 -9.24
N ALA A 272 -15.11 4.89 -9.62
CA ALA A 272 -13.78 4.32 -9.46
C ALA A 272 -13.36 4.22 -7.98
N GLU A 273 -13.58 5.28 -7.20
CA GLU A 273 -13.24 5.37 -5.78
C GLU A 273 -14.07 4.42 -4.93
N THR A 274 -15.40 4.39 -5.13
CA THR A 274 -16.29 3.47 -4.39
C THR A 274 -15.94 2.01 -4.67
N THR A 275 -15.67 1.66 -5.94
CA THR A 275 -15.26 0.30 -6.28
C THR A 275 -13.92 -0.06 -5.65
N ALA A 276 -12.94 0.85 -5.71
CA ALA A 276 -11.63 0.62 -5.12
C ALA A 276 -11.70 0.47 -3.59
N ALA A 277 -12.42 1.37 -2.92
CA ALA A 277 -12.63 1.33 -1.48
C ALA A 277 -13.28 0.01 -1.04
N MET A 278 -14.31 -0.45 -1.76
CA MET A 278 -14.99 -1.72 -1.49
C MET A 278 -14.04 -2.91 -1.59
N ILE A 279 -13.25 -3.00 -2.66
CA ILE A 279 -12.28 -4.09 -2.86
C ILE A 279 -11.21 -4.07 -1.76
N ILE A 280 -10.63 -2.91 -1.48
CA ILE A 280 -9.57 -2.75 -0.48
C ILE A 280 -10.09 -3.07 0.93
N GLN A 281 -11.29 -2.60 1.28
CA GLN A 281 -11.89 -2.87 2.58
C GLN A 281 -12.17 -4.37 2.77
N THR A 282 -12.77 -5.01 1.75
CA THR A 282 -13.07 -6.45 1.78
C THR A 282 -11.80 -7.27 1.98
N ALA A 283 -10.75 -6.95 1.22
CA ALA A 283 -9.46 -7.61 1.37
C ALA A 283 -8.81 -7.37 2.73
N SER A 284 -8.93 -6.15 3.28
CA SER A 284 -8.40 -5.82 4.60
C SER A 284 -9.07 -6.64 5.70
N HIS A 285 -10.39 -6.85 5.61
CA HIS A 285 -11.12 -7.68 6.57
C HIS A 285 -10.67 -9.14 6.56
N VAL A 286 -10.33 -9.69 5.38
CA VAL A 286 -9.78 -11.06 5.25
C VAL A 286 -8.26 -11.13 5.42
N GLY A 287 -7.61 -10.02 5.81
CA GLY A 287 -6.19 -9.95 6.11
C GLY A 287 -5.28 -10.05 4.89
N VAL A 288 -5.76 -9.69 3.69
CA VAL A 288 -4.97 -9.72 2.46
C VAL A 288 -4.28 -8.37 2.25
N PRO A 289 -2.94 -8.30 2.21
CA PRO A 289 -2.21 -7.09 1.86
C PRO A 289 -2.34 -6.80 0.37
N LEU A 290 -3.31 -5.97 0.00
CA LEU A 290 -3.54 -5.59 -1.39
C LEU A 290 -2.66 -4.42 -1.82
N SER A 291 -2.39 -4.37 -3.12
CA SER A 291 -1.89 -3.16 -3.76
C SER A 291 -3.04 -2.19 -4.02
N THR A 292 -3.15 -1.16 -3.21
CA THR A 292 -4.13 -0.08 -3.39
C THR A 292 -3.90 0.64 -4.72
N THR A 293 -2.64 0.83 -5.12
CA THR A 293 -2.24 1.39 -6.43
C THR A 293 -2.77 0.58 -7.61
N HIS A 294 -2.69 -0.75 -7.57
CA HIS A 294 -3.23 -1.61 -8.62
C HIS A 294 -4.75 -1.48 -8.70
N VAL A 295 -5.42 -1.56 -7.54
CA VAL A 295 -6.88 -1.51 -7.47
C VAL A 295 -7.40 -0.19 -8.02
N ILE A 296 -6.95 0.96 -7.51
CA ILE A 296 -7.47 2.26 -7.99
C ILE A 296 -7.10 2.54 -9.44
N SER A 297 -5.89 2.16 -9.90
CA SER A 297 -5.51 2.33 -11.29
C SER A 297 -6.44 1.55 -12.21
N THR A 298 -6.77 0.31 -11.84
CA THR A 298 -7.62 -0.56 -12.65
C THR A 298 -9.09 -0.19 -12.57
N THR A 299 -9.59 0.32 -11.43
CA THR A 299 -10.94 0.87 -11.38
C THR A 299 -11.09 2.13 -12.24
N ILE A 300 -10.08 3.01 -12.27
CA ILE A 300 -10.05 4.16 -13.17
C ILE A 300 -10.07 3.71 -14.64
N MET A 301 -9.27 2.70 -14.98
CA MET A 301 -9.23 2.13 -16.33
C MET A 301 -10.56 1.50 -16.73
N GLY A 302 -11.21 0.74 -15.85
CA GLY A 302 -12.51 0.11 -16.12
C GLY A 302 -13.63 1.12 -16.35
N VAL A 303 -13.69 2.17 -15.52
CA VAL A 303 -14.60 3.30 -15.72
C VAL A 303 -14.35 4.00 -17.07
N GLY A 304 -13.07 4.25 -17.40
CA GLY A 304 -12.70 4.87 -18.67
C GLY A 304 -13.08 4.03 -19.89
N ALA A 305 -12.80 2.73 -19.83
CA ALA A 305 -13.08 1.75 -20.89
C ALA A 305 -14.58 1.62 -21.18
N THR A 306 -15.43 1.80 -20.16
CA THR A 306 -16.90 1.76 -20.29
C THR A 306 -17.43 2.84 -21.22
N LYS A 307 -16.78 4.01 -21.27
CA LYS A 307 -17.15 5.07 -22.22
C LYS A 307 -16.71 4.72 -23.63
N ARG A 308 -15.43 4.33 -23.78
CA ARG A 308 -14.80 3.82 -25.01
C ARG A 308 -13.39 3.35 -24.67
N LEU A 309 -12.91 2.30 -25.34
CA LEU A 309 -11.55 1.79 -25.13
C LEU A 309 -10.46 2.83 -25.42
N SER A 310 -10.68 3.74 -26.36
CA SER A 310 -9.75 4.83 -26.70
C SER A 310 -9.71 5.98 -25.67
N ALA A 311 -10.57 5.95 -24.64
CA ALA A 311 -10.50 6.92 -23.55
C ALA A 311 -9.37 6.61 -22.54
N VAL A 312 -8.83 5.39 -22.60
CA VAL A 312 -7.72 4.93 -21.77
C VAL A 312 -6.40 5.09 -22.55
N SER A 313 -5.43 5.76 -21.95
CA SER A 313 -4.09 5.94 -22.53
C SER A 313 -3.24 4.65 -22.40
N TRP A 314 -3.47 3.66 -23.26
CA TRP A 314 -2.82 2.34 -23.18
C TRP A 314 -1.29 2.36 -23.16
N GLY A 315 -0.65 3.33 -23.82
CA GLY A 315 0.81 3.50 -23.76
C GLY A 315 1.33 3.86 -22.36
N ILE A 316 0.52 4.53 -21.54
CA ILE A 316 0.86 4.84 -20.13
C ILE A 316 0.54 3.64 -19.25
N VAL A 317 -0.61 3.00 -19.48
CA VAL A 317 -0.98 1.75 -18.80
C VAL A 317 0.11 0.70 -18.95
N GLY A 318 0.65 0.51 -20.16
CA GLY A 318 1.75 -0.44 -20.38
C GLY A 318 2.98 -0.14 -19.52
N LYS A 319 3.38 1.13 -19.41
CA LYS A 319 4.51 1.54 -18.53
C LYS A 319 4.23 1.25 -17.05
N ILE A 320 2.99 1.45 -16.62
CA ILE A 320 2.54 1.19 -15.25
C ILE A 320 2.58 -0.31 -14.96
N VAL A 321 2.02 -1.14 -15.84
CA VAL A 321 2.03 -2.60 -15.71
C VAL A 321 3.45 -3.15 -15.67
N TRP A 322 4.36 -2.61 -16.48
CA TRP A 322 5.78 -2.98 -16.39
C TRP A 322 6.39 -2.65 -15.03
N ALA A 323 6.10 -1.46 -14.47
CA ALA A 323 6.56 -1.12 -13.12
C ALA A 323 6.00 -2.10 -12.07
N TRP A 324 4.75 -2.55 -12.23
CA TRP A 324 4.13 -3.54 -11.33
C TRP A 324 4.83 -4.89 -11.39
N VAL A 325 5.05 -5.42 -12.60
CA VAL A 325 5.73 -6.71 -12.81
C VAL A 325 7.16 -6.67 -12.28
N LEU A 326 7.88 -5.57 -12.50
CA LEU A 326 9.28 -5.41 -12.07
C LEU A 326 9.45 -5.18 -10.57
N THR A 327 8.40 -4.75 -9.86
CA THR A 327 8.52 -4.39 -8.44
C THR A 327 9.00 -5.56 -7.59
N LEU A 328 8.37 -6.75 -7.68
CA LEU A 328 8.76 -7.91 -6.87
C LEU A 328 10.17 -8.43 -7.17
N PRO A 329 10.57 -8.66 -8.45
CA PRO A 329 11.94 -9.09 -8.76
C PRO A 329 12.99 -8.07 -8.35
N VAL A 330 12.77 -6.78 -8.60
CA VAL A 330 13.76 -5.75 -8.29
C VAL A 330 13.91 -5.59 -6.78
N THR A 331 12.81 -5.50 -6.01
CA THR A 331 12.97 -5.39 -4.55
C THR A 331 13.45 -6.67 -3.90
N GLY A 332 13.09 -7.84 -4.44
CA GLY A 332 13.64 -9.12 -3.99
C GLY A 332 15.15 -9.22 -4.21
N THR A 333 15.63 -8.85 -5.40
CA THR A 333 17.09 -8.82 -5.66
C THR A 333 17.80 -7.80 -4.80
N LEU A 334 17.25 -6.59 -4.62
CA LEU A 334 17.81 -5.58 -3.70
C LEU A 334 17.87 -6.09 -2.26
N GLY A 335 16.79 -6.68 -1.75
CA GLY A 335 16.74 -7.24 -0.40
C GLY A 335 17.77 -8.35 -0.20
N TRP A 336 17.93 -9.23 -1.19
CA TRP A 336 18.93 -10.30 -1.17
C TRP A 336 20.36 -9.74 -1.16
N LEU A 337 20.67 -8.80 -2.06
CA LEU A 337 22.00 -8.19 -2.17
C LEU A 337 22.37 -7.40 -0.92
N LEU A 338 21.45 -6.60 -0.38
CA LEU A 338 21.66 -5.83 0.84
C LEU A 338 21.89 -6.73 2.04
N MET A 339 21.13 -7.84 2.15
CA MET A 339 21.35 -8.80 3.22
C MET A 339 22.71 -9.48 3.08
N LYS A 340 23.12 -9.89 1.86
CA LYS A 340 24.45 -10.47 1.62
C LYS A 340 25.59 -9.52 1.98
N LEU A 341 25.45 -8.24 1.63
CA LEU A 341 26.39 -7.20 2.04
C LEU A 341 26.48 -7.07 3.56
N LEU A 342 25.34 -7.00 4.24
CA LEU A 342 25.30 -6.91 5.70
C LEU A 342 25.95 -8.13 6.36
N GLN A 343 25.68 -9.34 5.86
CA GLN A 343 26.34 -10.57 6.33
C GLN A 343 27.86 -10.46 6.16
N ALA A 344 28.36 -10.04 4.99
CA ALA A 344 29.79 -9.93 4.73
C ALA A 344 30.51 -8.85 5.58
N THR A 345 29.79 -7.83 6.03
CA THR A 345 30.36 -6.71 6.81
C THR A 345 30.28 -6.89 8.33
N VAL A 346 29.38 -7.74 8.82
CA VAL A 346 29.05 -7.83 10.25
C VAL A 346 29.19 -9.24 10.83
N LEU A 347 29.02 -10.29 10.01
CA LEU A 347 29.21 -11.69 10.39
C LEU A 347 30.57 -12.19 9.87
#